data_AF-A0AAD6HJH4-F1
#
_entry.id   AF-A0AAD6HJH4-F1
#
_cell.length_a   1.000
_cell.length_b   1.000
_cell.length_c   1.000
_cell.angle_alpha   90.00
_cell.angle_beta   90.00
_cell.angle_gamma   90.00
#
_symmetry.space_group_name_H-M   'P 1'
#
loop_
_entity.id
_entity.type
_entity.pdbx_description
1 polymer ?
#
loop_
_entity_poly.entity_id
_entity_poly.type
_entity_poly.pdbx_seq_one_letter_code
_entity_poly.pdbx_strand_id
1 'polypeptide(L)'
;MSYRWEIIGLAFATVGMGVALPGDSNSTLQTEYSPARSRKELGELALSATETCLAFCNEAGVLNDVVSWLNSKRTLLTTLIYGDKDYRSWRALGDLSTIVFSLGFNQPSPDPDVPFWLSETRKRLMGHAFSSDKQLATFLGRPPRISWRFCNISLPLDIAFKDIIAEPEVRDLAISRLNADGWNDIVNDKEAVWLRVSLIMGPVRESILELSLNNQVENLPAMVEELVQQSELSWASLPSFLHQRNDPEAPSSAGLLICEHSIYLQLHLDYIYNKFMLYRILSKRLNIWSPDLVKVSQEMLGEVLMLIDTRVRDMKLAPDLSWVVSTRIFFQTNASKDLLTQAQKSKISFFGLSSAGVLSIELVRRASNVNIDDSSVAVTAPFPRSRVIQVLSNFASYLQTIVQPHEGNYDICQQARETIRRVLDFVLTDDPKPDTITSHSPSNAELPDAILDYNYYITHLDNWQFELQDTLQMF
;
A
#
# COMPACT_ATOMS: atom_id res chain seq x y z
N MET A 1 -32.78 19.84 -18.54
CA MET A 1 -31.82 20.25 -17.49
C MET A 1 -30.81 19.13 -17.34
N SER A 2 -29.55 19.35 -17.68
CA SER A 2 -28.50 18.36 -17.40
C SER A 2 -28.14 18.49 -15.92
N TYR A 3 -28.60 17.56 -15.09
CA TYR A 3 -28.10 17.48 -13.72
C TYR A 3 -26.59 17.18 -13.78
N ARG A 4 -25.79 17.89 -12.97
CA ARG A 4 -24.34 17.68 -12.88
C ARG A 4 -24.04 16.41 -12.08
N TRP A 5 -24.41 15.26 -12.64
CA TRP A 5 -24.29 13.94 -12.01
C TRP A 5 -22.87 13.64 -11.55
N GLU A 6 -21.87 14.15 -12.25
CA GLU A 6 -20.47 13.99 -11.89
C GLU A 6 -20.11 14.68 -10.56
N ILE A 7 -20.77 15.79 -10.22
CA ILE A 7 -20.60 16.48 -8.94
C ILE A 7 -21.30 15.72 -7.82
N ILE A 8 -22.53 15.25 -8.08
CA ILE A 8 -23.34 14.49 -7.12
C ILE A 8 -22.64 13.17 -6.78
N GLY A 9 -22.14 12.46 -7.80
CA GLY A 9 -21.35 11.24 -7.63
C GLY A 9 -20.08 11.49 -6.83
N LEU A 10 -19.38 12.61 -7.06
CA LEU A 10 -18.17 12.95 -6.31
C LEU A 10 -18.46 13.21 -4.83
N ALA A 11 -19.61 13.82 -4.52
CA ALA A 11 -20.07 14.00 -3.15
C ALA A 11 -20.34 12.64 -2.49
N PHE A 12 -21.07 11.73 -3.15
CA PHE A 12 -21.29 10.38 -2.62
C PHE A 12 -20.00 9.61 -2.41
N ALA A 13 -19.05 9.66 -3.35
CA ALA A 13 -17.76 9.01 -3.21
C ALA A 13 -16.99 9.55 -1.99
N THR A 14 -17.03 10.87 -1.79
CA THR A 14 -16.37 11.53 -0.66
C THR A 14 -16.99 11.16 0.68
N VAL A 15 -18.33 11.14 0.76
CA VAL A 15 -19.05 10.66 1.95
C VAL A 15 -18.75 9.19 2.22
N GLY A 16 -18.77 8.34 1.18
CA GLY A 16 -18.45 6.92 1.30
C GLY A 16 -17.05 6.68 1.84
N MET A 17 -16.05 7.45 1.39
CA MET A 17 -14.70 7.39 1.94
C MET A 17 -14.69 7.80 3.41
N GLY A 18 -15.35 8.89 3.79
CA GLY A 18 -15.43 9.33 5.19
C GLY A 18 -16.10 8.30 6.13
N VAL A 19 -17.07 7.53 5.62
CA VAL A 19 -17.70 6.44 6.36
C VAL A 19 -16.78 5.22 6.48
N ALA A 20 -16.14 4.83 5.38
CA ALA A 20 -15.25 3.67 5.31
C ALA A 20 -13.98 3.86 6.12
N LEU A 21 -13.50 5.10 6.23
CA LEU A 21 -12.35 5.46 7.03
C LEU A 21 -12.74 5.54 8.51
N PRO A 22 -11.95 4.97 9.43
CA PRO A 22 -12.26 5.05 10.85
C PRO A 22 -11.96 6.47 11.37
N GLY A 23 -13.02 7.23 11.63
CA GLY A 23 -12.98 8.37 12.55
C GLY A 23 -13.36 7.91 13.97
N ASP A 24 -12.83 8.58 14.99
CA ASP A 24 -13.09 8.33 16.43
C ASP A 24 -14.58 8.35 16.81
N SER A 25 -15.44 8.87 15.94
CA SER A 25 -16.85 9.07 16.20
C SER A 25 -17.70 7.85 15.81
N ASN A 26 -17.61 6.79 16.61
CA ASN A 26 -18.73 5.85 16.75
C ASN A 26 -20.03 6.55 17.22
N SER A 27 -19.93 7.79 17.72
CA SER A 27 -21.05 8.63 18.17
C SER A 27 -21.84 9.31 17.04
N THR A 28 -21.27 9.54 15.86
CA THR A 28 -21.94 10.33 14.80
C THR A 28 -22.90 9.53 13.90
N LEU A 29 -22.85 8.20 13.94
CA LEU A 29 -23.70 7.34 13.10
C LEU A 29 -24.90 6.75 13.85
N GLN A 30 -25.10 7.11 15.12
CA GLN A 30 -26.28 6.75 15.89
C GLN A 30 -27.29 7.89 15.83
N THR A 31 -28.19 7.86 14.87
CA THR A 31 -29.40 8.69 14.90
C THR A 31 -30.50 7.96 15.68
N GLU A 32 -31.18 8.63 16.61
CA GLU A 32 -32.28 8.09 17.45
C GLU A 32 -33.44 7.44 16.65
N TYR A 33 -33.49 7.60 15.33
CA TYR A 33 -34.64 7.27 14.47
C TYR A 33 -34.40 6.21 13.37
N SER A 34 -33.25 5.53 13.33
CA SER A 34 -33.01 4.46 12.35
C SER A 34 -32.18 3.32 12.96
N PRO A 35 -32.41 2.04 12.61
CA PRO A 35 -31.49 0.98 13.02
C PRO A 35 -30.08 1.36 12.55
N ALA A 36 -29.10 1.30 13.45
CA ALA A 36 -27.73 1.66 13.17
C ALA A 36 -27.21 0.80 12.00
N ARG A 37 -27.14 1.37 10.79
CA ARG A 37 -26.50 0.71 9.65
C ARG A 37 -25.02 0.53 9.96
N SER A 38 -24.47 -0.62 9.58
CA SER A 38 -23.03 -0.82 9.74
C SER A 38 -22.25 0.17 8.86
N ARG A 39 -21.02 0.55 9.26
CA ARG A 39 -20.15 1.42 8.42
C ARG A 39 -19.97 0.84 7.02
N LYS A 40 -19.87 -0.49 6.93
CA LYS A 40 -19.77 -1.22 5.66
C LYS A 40 -20.99 -0.97 4.78
N GLU A 41 -22.20 -1.15 5.30
CA GLU A 41 -23.45 -0.92 4.55
C GLU A 41 -23.58 0.52 4.05
N LEU A 42 -23.22 1.50 4.88
CA LEU A 42 -23.25 2.91 4.50
C LEU A 42 -22.22 3.22 3.39
N GLY A 43 -21.04 2.63 3.48
CA GLY A 43 -20.01 2.73 2.46
C GLY A 43 -20.40 2.07 1.13
N GLU A 44 -21.01 0.88 1.18
CA GLU A 44 -21.56 0.17 0.02
C GLU A 44 -22.70 0.96 -0.65
N LEU A 45 -23.58 1.58 0.15
CA LEU A 45 -24.63 2.45 -0.38
C LEU A 45 -24.07 3.69 -1.06
N ALA A 46 -23.07 4.34 -0.46
CA ALA A 46 -22.40 5.49 -1.05
C ALA A 46 -21.68 5.12 -2.36
N LEU A 47 -21.04 3.95 -2.41
CA LEU A 47 -20.43 3.42 -3.63
C LEU A 47 -21.48 3.14 -4.71
N SER A 48 -22.60 2.51 -4.37
CA SER A 48 -23.72 2.26 -5.30
C SER A 48 -24.30 3.57 -5.88
N ALA A 49 -24.48 4.60 -5.04
CA ALA A 49 -24.90 5.92 -5.49
C ALA A 49 -23.86 6.58 -6.41
N THR A 50 -22.57 6.42 -6.10
CA THR A 50 -21.45 6.88 -6.93
C THR A 50 -21.47 6.24 -8.31
N GLU A 51 -21.63 4.91 -8.37
CA GLU A 51 -21.68 4.15 -9.63
C GLU A 51 -22.92 4.50 -10.47
N THR A 52 -24.05 4.74 -9.82
CA THR A 52 -25.28 5.20 -10.51
C THR A 52 -25.07 6.58 -11.15
N CYS A 53 -24.45 7.53 -10.44
CA CYS A 53 -24.13 8.83 -11.00
C CYS A 53 -23.14 8.73 -12.18
N LEU A 54 -22.16 7.84 -12.10
CA LEU A 54 -21.24 7.55 -13.20
C LEU A 54 -21.96 6.95 -14.41
N ALA A 55 -22.91 6.04 -14.20
CA ALA A 55 -23.72 5.48 -15.28
C ALA A 55 -24.48 6.58 -16.03
N PHE A 56 -25.10 7.53 -15.33
CA PHE A 56 -25.73 8.69 -15.97
C PHE A 56 -24.75 9.58 -16.75
N CYS A 57 -23.53 9.77 -16.24
CA CYS A 57 -22.49 10.50 -16.97
C CYS A 57 -22.13 9.78 -18.28
N ASN A 58 -21.97 8.45 -18.22
CA ASN A 58 -21.63 7.62 -19.38
C ASN A 58 -22.75 7.61 -20.43
N GLU A 59 -24.02 7.46 -20.01
CA GLU A 59 -25.18 7.53 -20.90
C GLU A 59 -25.30 8.89 -21.60
N ALA A 60 -24.94 9.96 -20.90
CA ALA A 60 -24.91 11.32 -21.44
C ALA A 60 -23.63 11.63 -22.25
N GLY A 61 -22.67 10.70 -22.34
CA GLY A 61 -21.39 10.92 -23.03
C GLY A 61 -20.50 12.00 -22.39
N VAL A 62 -20.68 12.26 -21.09
CA VAL A 62 -19.94 13.30 -20.36
C VAL A 62 -18.55 12.80 -20.01
N LEU A 63 -17.53 13.42 -20.58
CA LEU A 63 -16.13 13.20 -20.23
C LEU A 63 -15.45 14.54 -19.98
N ASN A 64 -15.09 14.82 -18.73
CA ASN A 64 -14.45 16.05 -18.30
C ASN A 64 -13.59 15.83 -17.04
N ASP A 65 -12.90 16.87 -16.59
CA ASP A 65 -12.07 16.85 -15.38
C ASP A 65 -12.81 16.33 -14.14
N VAL A 66 -14.08 16.69 -13.94
CA VAL A 66 -14.83 16.26 -12.74
C VAL A 66 -15.17 14.77 -12.79
N VAL A 67 -15.52 14.22 -13.95
CA VAL A 67 -15.72 12.77 -14.14
C VAL A 67 -14.42 12.00 -13.87
N SER A 68 -13.27 12.58 -14.22
CA SER A 68 -11.98 11.95 -13.96
C SER A 68 -11.62 11.91 -12.46
N TRP A 69 -11.93 12.97 -11.70
CA TRP A 69 -11.84 12.95 -10.24
C TRP A 69 -12.82 11.98 -9.59
N LEU A 70 -14.07 11.93 -10.09
CA LEU A 70 -15.07 10.97 -9.64
C LEU A 70 -14.57 9.52 -9.82
N ASN A 71 -13.98 9.18 -10.98
CA ASN A 71 -13.42 7.84 -11.20
C ASN A 71 -12.23 7.54 -10.30
N SER A 72 -11.38 8.53 -10.02
CA SER A 72 -10.29 8.37 -9.04
C SER A 72 -10.85 8.06 -7.64
N LYS A 73 -11.83 8.84 -7.17
CA LYS A 73 -12.45 8.62 -5.86
C LYS A 73 -13.25 7.31 -5.80
N ARG A 74 -13.94 6.95 -6.87
CA ARG A 74 -14.65 5.66 -6.99
C ARG A 74 -13.69 4.47 -6.94
N THR A 75 -12.55 4.55 -7.63
CA THR A 75 -11.51 3.51 -7.57
C THR A 75 -11.02 3.31 -6.14
N LEU A 76 -10.70 4.41 -5.46
CA LEU A 76 -10.26 4.36 -4.07
C LEU A 76 -11.36 3.83 -3.15
N LEU A 77 -12.58 4.34 -3.25
CA LEU A 77 -13.69 3.86 -2.42
C LEU A 77 -13.94 2.35 -2.62
N THR A 78 -13.78 1.85 -3.84
CA THR A 78 -13.92 0.41 -4.13
C THR A 78 -12.88 -0.41 -3.36
N THR A 79 -11.62 0.02 -3.32
CA THR A 79 -10.57 -0.67 -2.54
C THR A 79 -10.82 -0.58 -1.03
N LEU A 80 -11.39 0.53 -0.54
CA LEU A 80 -11.74 0.68 0.88
C LEU A 80 -12.80 -0.33 1.33
N ILE A 81 -13.85 -0.49 0.52
CA ILE A 81 -15.03 -1.29 0.87
C ILE A 81 -14.78 -2.78 0.64
N TYR A 82 -14.17 -3.14 -0.49
CA TYR A 82 -14.05 -4.55 -0.90
C TYR A 82 -12.63 -5.10 -0.79
N GLY A 83 -11.62 -4.25 -0.63
CA GLY A 83 -10.22 -4.63 -0.52
C GLY A 83 -9.49 -4.58 -1.87
N ASP A 84 -8.17 -4.60 -1.80
CA ASP A 84 -7.29 -4.49 -2.97
C ASP A 84 -7.34 -5.75 -3.85
N LYS A 85 -7.65 -6.92 -3.25
CA LYS A 85 -7.76 -8.22 -3.93
C LYS A 85 -9.01 -8.36 -4.78
N ASP A 86 -10.08 -7.62 -4.48
CA ASP A 86 -11.35 -7.76 -5.18
C ASP A 86 -11.23 -7.32 -6.65
N TYR A 87 -11.80 -8.10 -7.57
CA TYR A 87 -11.71 -7.82 -9.00
C TYR A 87 -12.30 -6.45 -9.38
N ARG A 88 -13.27 -5.94 -8.61
CA ARG A 88 -13.90 -4.64 -8.82
C ARG A 88 -12.90 -3.50 -8.67
N SER A 89 -11.94 -3.61 -7.76
CA SER A 89 -10.87 -2.64 -7.56
C SER A 89 -10.00 -2.51 -8.81
N TRP A 90 -9.60 -3.65 -9.40
CA TRP A 90 -8.83 -3.68 -10.64
C TRP A 90 -9.63 -3.20 -11.86
N ARG A 91 -10.93 -3.49 -11.91
CA ARG A 91 -11.83 -2.99 -12.94
C ARG A 91 -11.95 -1.47 -12.87
N ALA A 92 -12.16 -0.92 -11.66
CA ALA A 92 -12.28 0.52 -11.46
C ALA A 92 -11.01 1.27 -11.85
N LEU A 93 -9.84 0.72 -11.54
CA LEU A 93 -8.57 1.26 -12.04
C LEU A 93 -8.48 1.22 -13.58
N GLY A 94 -9.03 0.19 -14.22
CA GLY A 94 -9.14 0.12 -15.68
C GLY A 94 -9.93 1.28 -16.28
N ASP A 95 -11.08 1.60 -15.67
CA ASP A 95 -11.90 2.75 -16.07
C ASP A 95 -11.13 4.07 -15.87
N LEU A 96 -10.45 4.23 -14.72
CA LEU A 96 -9.60 5.41 -14.44
C LEU A 96 -8.47 5.56 -15.46
N SER A 97 -7.77 4.47 -15.80
CA SER A 97 -6.70 4.50 -16.81
C SER A 97 -7.21 4.96 -18.17
N THR A 98 -8.38 4.46 -18.59
CA THR A 98 -9.02 4.84 -19.86
C THR A 98 -9.34 6.34 -19.88
N ILE A 99 -9.85 6.88 -18.78
CA ILE A 99 -10.26 8.29 -18.68
C ILE A 99 -9.05 9.23 -18.73
N VAL A 100 -7.97 8.94 -17.98
CA VAL A 100 -6.80 9.83 -17.96
C VAL A 100 -6.10 9.89 -19.31
N PHE A 101 -6.07 8.79 -20.06
CA PHE A 101 -5.58 8.77 -21.44
C PHE A 101 -6.53 9.49 -22.41
N SER A 102 -7.84 9.29 -22.28
CA SER A 102 -8.84 9.94 -23.14
C SER A 102 -8.84 11.47 -22.99
N LEU A 103 -8.52 11.97 -21.79
CA LEU A 103 -8.36 13.40 -21.50
C LEU A 103 -6.94 13.93 -21.77
N GLY A 104 -6.01 13.08 -22.20
CA GLY A 104 -4.64 13.46 -22.53
C GLY A 104 -3.78 13.87 -21.32
N PHE A 105 -4.15 13.46 -20.09
CA PHE A 105 -3.41 13.86 -18.88
C PHE A 105 -2.01 13.25 -18.79
N ASN A 106 -1.76 12.17 -19.54
CA ASN A 106 -0.43 11.56 -19.68
C ASN A 106 0.54 12.40 -20.53
N GLN A 107 0.04 13.32 -21.36
CA GLN A 107 0.83 14.19 -22.22
C GLN A 107 0.25 15.62 -22.20
N PRO A 108 0.42 16.35 -21.07
CA PRO A 108 -0.09 17.70 -20.96
C PRO A 108 0.51 18.60 -22.04
N SER A 109 -0.34 19.22 -22.86
CA SER A 109 0.07 20.27 -23.79
C SER A 109 0.24 21.58 -23.01
N PRO A 110 1.31 22.36 -23.24
CA PRO A 110 1.44 23.71 -22.71
C PRO A 110 0.40 24.60 -23.39
N ASP A 111 -0.78 24.67 -22.79
CA ASP A 111 -1.88 25.51 -23.24
C ASP A 111 -1.97 26.74 -22.33
N PRO A 112 -1.65 27.95 -22.83
CA PRO A 112 -1.68 29.17 -22.03
C PRO A 112 -3.11 29.55 -21.59
N ASP A 113 -4.14 29.00 -22.25
CA ASP A 113 -5.54 29.26 -21.90
C ASP A 113 -6.01 28.40 -20.72
N VAL A 114 -5.26 27.36 -20.34
CA VAL A 114 -5.58 26.52 -19.17
C VAL A 114 -5.16 27.24 -17.89
N PRO A 115 -6.10 27.55 -16.98
CA PRO A 115 -5.76 28.21 -15.72
C PRO A 115 -4.81 27.35 -14.87
N PHE A 116 -3.92 28.01 -14.14
CA PHE A 116 -2.96 27.36 -13.26
C PHE A 116 -3.59 26.26 -12.39
N TRP A 117 -4.70 26.57 -11.71
CA TRP A 117 -5.35 25.64 -10.79
C TRP A 117 -5.77 24.35 -11.48
N LEU A 118 -6.25 24.44 -12.72
CA LEU A 118 -6.71 23.30 -13.50
C LEU A 118 -5.51 22.47 -13.98
N SER A 119 -4.44 23.14 -14.42
CA SER A 119 -3.20 22.48 -14.83
C SER A 119 -2.58 21.67 -13.67
N GLU A 120 -2.48 22.24 -12.46
CA GLU A 120 -1.95 21.55 -11.29
C GLU A 120 -2.86 20.43 -10.82
N THR A 121 -4.17 20.64 -10.87
CA THR A 121 -5.17 19.63 -10.53
C THR A 121 -5.07 18.41 -11.46
N ARG A 122 -4.89 18.61 -12.77
CA ARG A 122 -4.68 17.53 -13.75
C ARG A 122 -3.39 16.75 -13.48
N LYS A 123 -2.27 17.43 -13.18
CA LYS A 123 -1.00 16.78 -12.81
C LYS A 123 -1.17 15.88 -11.58
N ARG A 124 -1.88 16.37 -10.56
CA ARG A 124 -2.14 15.60 -9.33
C ARG A 124 -3.01 14.37 -9.58
N LEU A 125 -4.06 14.51 -10.39
CA LEU A 125 -4.92 13.40 -10.75
C LEU A 125 -4.16 12.34 -11.55
N MET A 126 -3.32 12.75 -12.50
CA MET A 126 -2.46 11.83 -13.25
C MET A 126 -1.47 11.10 -12.34
N GLY A 127 -0.84 11.83 -11.40
CA GLY A 127 0.02 11.24 -10.38
C GLY A 127 -0.71 10.22 -9.50
N HIS A 128 -1.97 10.49 -9.13
CA HIS A 128 -2.79 9.57 -8.36
C HIS A 128 -3.11 8.32 -9.18
N ALA A 129 -3.58 8.47 -10.43
CA ALA A 129 -3.88 7.35 -11.31
C ALA A 129 -2.64 6.46 -11.53
N PHE A 130 -1.48 7.07 -11.78
CA PHE A 130 -0.21 6.36 -11.93
C PHE A 130 0.21 5.62 -10.66
N SER A 131 0.11 6.26 -9.49
CA SER A 131 0.42 5.63 -8.20
C SER A 131 -0.51 4.46 -7.89
N SER A 132 -1.83 4.64 -8.07
CA SER A 132 -2.81 3.57 -7.86
C SER A 132 -2.61 2.41 -8.82
N ASP A 133 -2.24 2.68 -10.08
CA ASP A 133 -1.89 1.66 -11.06
C ASP A 133 -0.72 0.81 -10.57
N LYS A 134 0.37 1.43 -10.13
CA LYS A 134 1.55 0.70 -9.65
C LYS A 134 1.26 -0.07 -8.37
N GLN A 135 0.51 0.53 -7.44
CA GLN A 135 0.17 -0.13 -6.18
C GLN A 135 -0.69 -1.39 -6.43
N LEU A 136 -1.79 -1.28 -7.18
CA LEU A 136 -2.66 -2.43 -7.46
C LEU A 136 -1.99 -3.47 -8.36
N ALA A 137 -1.22 -3.04 -9.37
CA ALA A 137 -0.45 -3.95 -10.22
C ALA A 137 0.58 -4.76 -9.40
N THR A 138 1.25 -4.08 -8.45
CA THR A 138 2.16 -4.74 -7.51
C THR A 138 1.42 -5.72 -6.62
N PHE A 139 0.32 -5.29 -5.99
CA PHE A 139 -0.45 -6.11 -5.06
C PHE A 139 -1.01 -7.38 -5.73
N LEU A 140 -1.54 -7.25 -6.93
CA LEU A 140 -2.20 -8.32 -7.66
C LEU A 140 -1.24 -9.17 -8.50
N GLY A 141 0.02 -8.77 -8.64
CA GLY A 141 0.95 -9.42 -9.56
C GLY A 141 0.53 -9.29 -11.03
N ARG A 142 0.05 -8.11 -11.44
CA ARG A 142 -0.47 -7.86 -12.79
C ARG A 142 0.38 -6.86 -13.56
N PRO A 143 0.37 -6.89 -14.90
CA PRO A 143 0.97 -5.82 -15.69
C PRO A 143 0.31 -4.47 -15.37
N PRO A 144 1.10 -3.40 -15.11
CA PRO A 144 0.56 -2.06 -14.97
C PRO A 144 -0.16 -1.61 -16.24
N ARG A 145 -1.28 -0.88 -16.09
CA ARG A 145 -2.10 -0.38 -17.21
C ARG A 145 -1.60 0.96 -17.74
N ILE A 146 -0.97 1.77 -16.89
CA ILE A 146 -0.46 3.10 -17.25
C ILE A 146 1.05 3.02 -17.38
N SER A 147 1.56 2.65 -18.56
CA SER A 147 3.02 2.55 -18.75
C SER A 147 3.69 3.92 -18.67
N TRP A 148 4.79 4.01 -17.92
CA TRP A 148 5.58 5.23 -17.80
C TRP A 148 6.11 5.72 -19.16
N ARG A 149 6.35 4.79 -20.10
CA ARG A 149 6.89 5.08 -21.45
C ARG A 149 5.98 5.99 -22.28
N PHE A 150 4.68 6.05 -21.96
CA PHE A 150 3.69 6.90 -22.63
C PHE A 150 3.30 8.14 -21.82
N CYS A 151 3.97 8.36 -20.68
CA CYS A 151 3.71 9.44 -19.76
C CYS A 151 4.82 10.51 -19.85
N ASN A 152 4.49 11.67 -20.40
CA ASN A 152 5.35 12.86 -20.40
C ASN A 152 4.84 13.87 -19.36
N ILE A 153 4.86 13.48 -18.08
CA ILE A 153 4.19 14.22 -17.01
C ILE A 153 5.20 15.10 -16.27
N SER A 154 4.90 16.39 -16.13
CA SER A 154 5.59 17.26 -15.19
C SER A 154 5.12 16.98 -13.75
N LEU A 155 6.05 16.92 -12.79
CA LEU A 155 5.72 16.73 -11.38
C LEU A 155 4.78 17.86 -10.89
N PRO A 156 3.71 17.55 -10.12
CA PRO A 156 2.85 18.57 -9.53
C PRO A 156 3.62 19.40 -8.51
N LEU A 157 3.33 20.70 -8.40
CA LEU A 157 3.96 21.57 -7.40
C LEU A 157 3.54 21.17 -5.98
N ASP A 158 4.49 21.21 -5.04
CA ASP A 158 4.27 20.83 -3.65
C ASP A 158 3.65 21.98 -2.81
N ILE A 159 2.47 22.42 -3.23
CA ILE A 159 1.68 23.48 -2.60
C ILE A 159 0.36 22.91 -2.04
N ALA A 160 -0.28 23.58 -1.08
CA ALA A 160 -1.57 23.09 -0.59
C ALA A 160 -2.70 23.33 -1.62
N PHE A 161 -3.74 22.49 -1.63
CA PHE A 161 -4.90 22.64 -2.51
C PHE A 161 -5.58 24.00 -2.34
N LYS A 162 -5.64 24.52 -1.11
CA LYS A 162 -6.16 25.86 -0.80
C LYS A 162 -5.38 26.96 -1.53
N ASP A 163 -4.05 26.82 -1.66
CA ASP A 163 -3.17 27.81 -2.28
C ASP A 163 -3.22 27.73 -3.82
N ILE A 164 -3.53 26.54 -4.36
CA ILE A 164 -3.74 26.35 -5.81
C ILE A 164 -4.93 27.16 -6.33
N ILE A 165 -6.02 27.21 -5.55
CA ILE A 165 -7.26 27.90 -5.89
C ILE A 165 -7.35 29.32 -5.30
N ALA A 166 -6.32 29.75 -4.58
CA ALA A 166 -6.29 31.06 -3.93
C ALA A 166 -6.13 32.20 -4.95
N GLU A 167 -6.35 33.43 -4.44
CA GLU A 167 -6.06 34.66 -5.18
C GLU A 167 -4.59 34.71 -5.62
N PRO A 168 -4.28 35.38 -6.76
CA PRO A 168 -2.95 35.38 -7.35
C PRO A 168 -1.82 35.71 -6.36
N GLU A 169 -2.01 36.68 -5.46
CA GLU A 169 -0.95 37.09 -4.52
C GLU A 169 -0.58 35.99 -3.52
N VAL A 170 -1.58 35.25 -3.02
CA VAL A 170 -1.39 34.14 -2.08
C VAL A 170 -0.74 32.97 -2.79
N ARG A 171 -1.22 32.66 -4.00
CA ARG A 171 -0.68 31.58 -4.84
C ARG A 171 0.76 31.85 -5.24
N ASP A 172 1.07 33.04 -5.73
CA ASP A 172 2.41 33.38 -6.23
C ASP A 172 3.42 33.43 -5.07
N LEU A 173 2.98 33.85 -3.87
CA LEU A 173 3.77 33.71 -2.65
C LEU A 173 4.04 32.24 -2.31
N ALA A 174 3.04 31.35 -2.40
CA ALA A 174 3.23 29.93 -2.17
C ALA A 174 4.21 29.31 -3.18
N ILE A 175 4.11 29.68 -4.46
CA ILE A 175 5.04 29.24 -5.52
C ILE A 175 6.45 29.76 -5.25
N SER A 176 6.60 31.01 -4.80
CA SER A 176 7.93 31.60 -4.53
C SER A 176 8.70 30.91 -3.39
N ARG A 177 8.03 30.13 -2.54
CA ARG A 177 8.64 29.35 -1.45
C ARG A 177 9.19 28.01 -1.93
N LEU A 178 8.86 27.59 -3.14
CA LEU A 178 9.33 26.31 -3.69
C LEU A 178 10.78 26.44 -4.16
N ASN A 179 11.52 25.33 -4.08
CA ASN A 179 12.83 25.24 -4.71
C ASN A 179 12.70 25.08 -6.25
N ALA A 180 13.84 25.06 -6.95
CA ALA A 180 13.88 25.00 -8.41
C ALA A 180 13.14 23.79 -9.02
N ASP A 181 13.08 22.69 -8.28
CA ASP A 181 12.39 21.46 -8.71
C ASP A 181 10.90 21.45 -8.33
N GLY A 182 10.41 22.48 -7.62
CA GLY A 182 9.01 22.62 -7.20
C GLY A 182 8.65 21.91 -5.89
N TRP A 183 9.65 21.58 -5.06
CA TRP A 183 9.42 21.06 -3.71
C TRP A 183 9.26 22.18 -2.69
N ASN A 184 8.45 21.93 -1.68
CA ASN A 184 8.35 22.79 -0.52
C ASN A 184 9.22 22.22 0.59
N ASP A 185 10.16 23.02 1.09
CA ASP A 185 11.01 22.62 2.20
C ASP A 185 10.27 22.78 3.55
N ILE A 186 9.21 23.60 3.60
CA ILE A 186 8.41 23.89 4.79
C ILE A 186 7.34 22.82 5.02
N VAL A 187 7.34 22.25 6.22
CA VAL A 187 6.61 21.04 6.65
C VAL A 187 5.09 21.12 6.53
N ASN A 188 4.49 22.27 6.83
CA ASN A 188 3.04 22.36 7.10
C ASN A 188 2.13 22.49 5.86
N ASP A 189 2.68 22.62 4.65
CA ASP A 189 1.90 22.81 3.42
C ASP A 189 2.28 21.80 2.30
N LYS A 190 2.88 20.66 2.68
CA LYS A 190 3.33 19.61 1.75
C LYS A 190 2.18 18.66 1.37
N GLU A 191 1.50 18.92 0.27
CA GLU A 191 0.36 18.11 -0.19
C GLU A 191 0.61 17.31 -1.48
N ALA A 192 1.75 17.50 -2.15
CA ALA A 192 2.08 16.76 -3.37
C ALA A 192 3.24 15.76 -3.20
N VAL A 193 3.92 15.74 -2.04
CA VAL A 193 5.08 14.85 -1.77
C VAL A 193 4.84 13.40 -2.21
N TRP A 194 3.73 12.80 -1.79
CA TRP A 194 3.36 11.42 -2.16
C TRP A 194 3.29 11.22 -3.66
N LEU A 195 2.60 12.12 -4.37
CA LEU A 195 2.42 12.03 -5.82
C LEU A 195 3.74 12.21 -6.55
N ARG A 196 4.57 13.16 -6.09
CA ARG A 196 5.88 13.43 -6.66
C ARG A 196 6.81 12.23 -6.49
N VAL A 197 6.91 11.67 -5.28
CA VAL A 197 7.73 10.48 -5.03
C VAL A 197 7.20 9.26 -5.81
N SER A 198 5.88 9.04 -5.87
CA SER A 198 5.31 7.96 -6.68
C SER A 198 5.62 8.11 -8.18
N LEU A 199 5.63 9.33 -8.71
CA LEU A 199 6.01 9.59 -10.10
C LEU A 199 7.51 9.36 -10.36
N ILE A 200 8.37 9.69 -9.39
CA ILE A 200 9.83 9.48 -9.48
C ILE A 200 10.20 8.00 -9.34
N MET A 201 9.61 7.29 -8.37
CA MET A 201 9.95 5.91 -8.05
C MET A 201 9.14 4.88 -8.87
N GLY A 202 8.00 5.28 -9.42
CA GLY A 202 7.11 4.36 -10.14
C GLY A 202 7.67 3.74 -11.42
N PRO A 203 8.53 4.42 -12.23
CA PRO A 203 9.22 3.78 -13.35
C PRO A 203 10.11 2.61 -12.93
N VAL A 204 10.80 2.74 -11.78
CA VAL A 204 11.58 1.65 -11.20
C VAL A 204 10.64 0.51 -10.80
N ARG A 205 9.52 0.82 -10.11
CA ARG A 205 8.52 -0.19 -9.74
C ARG A 205 7.93 -0.92 -10.95
N GLU A 206 7.64 -0.21 -12.03
CA GLU A 206 7.15 -0.80 -13.29
C GLU A 206 8.19 -1.75 -13.90
N SER A 207 9.47 -1.36 -13.90
CA SER A 207 10.55 -2.20 -14.43
C SER A 207 10.74 -3.49 -13.60
N ILE A 208 10.57 -3.42 -12.28
CA ILE A 208 10.60 -4.62 -11.43
C ILE A 208 9.40 -5.54 -11.72
N LEU A 209 8.20 -4.97 -11.95
CA LEU A 209 7.04 -5.76 -12.36
C LEU A 209 7.23 -6.39 -13.73
N GLU A 210 7.81 -5.67 -14.68
CA GLU A 210 8.19 -6.19 -16.00
C GLU A 210 9.15 -7.39 -15.85
N LEU A 211 10.19 -7.27 -15.00
CA LEU A 211 11.12 -8.37 -14.72
C LEU A 211 10.43 -9.58 -14.04
N SER A 212 9.49 -9.32 -13.13
CA SER A 212 8.74 -10.36 -12.41
C SER A 212 7.82 -11.16 -13.32
N LEU A 213 7.16 -10.47 -14.27
CA LEU A 213 6.14 -11.03 -15.15
C LEU A 213 6.72 -11.57 -16.47
N ASN A 214 7.96 -11.19 -16.81
CA ASN A 214 8.63 -11.66 -18.00
C ASN A 214 9.33 -13.01 -17.76
N ASN A 215 8.83 -14.06 -18.40
CA ASN A 215 9.39 -15.40 -18.32
C ASN A 215 10.68 -15.56 -19.15
N GLN A 216 10.92 -14.68 -20.13
CA GLN A 216 12.06 -14.70 -21.04
C GLN A 216 13.10 -13.67 -20.60
N VAL A 217 13.90 -14.03 -19.59
CA VAL A 217 14.93 -13.15 -19.02
C VAL A 217 16.26 -13.87 -19.07
N GLU A 218 17.18 -13.31 -19.84
CA GLU A 218 18.59 -13.71 -19.84
C GLU A 218 19.34 -12.97 -18.74
N ASN A 219 20.24 -13.66 -18.04
CA ASN A 219 21.08 -13.08 -16.98
C ASN A 219 20.31 -12.31 -15.89
N LEU A 220 19.33 -12.99 -15.28
CA LEU A 220 18.52 -12.46 -14.18
C LEU A 220 19.34 -11.79 -13.04
N PRO A 221 20.47 -12.34 -12.56
CA PRO A 221 21.25 -11.70 -11.50
C PRO A 221 21.73 -10.30 -11.86
N ALA A 222 22.26 -10.10 -13.08
CA ALA A 222 22.75 -8.80 -13.52
C ALA A 222 21.61 -7.78 -13.65
N MET A 223 20.46 -8.19 -14.19
CA MET A 223 19.28 -7.31 -14.26
C MET A 223 18.75 -6.90 -12.88
N VAL A 224 18.77 -7.83 -11.92
CA VAL A 224 18.40 -7.55 -10.53
C VAL A 224 19.35 -6.52 -9.93
N GLU A 225 20.66 -6.68 -10.10
CA GLU A 225 21.66 -5.75 -9.60
C GLU A 225 21.52 -4.35 -10.22
N GLU A 226 21.30 -4.28 -11.53
CA GLU A 226 21.05 -3.02 -12.24
C GLU A 226 19.82 -2.29 -11.68
N LEU A 227 18.70 -2.99 -11.50
CA LEU A 227 17.48 -2.40 -10.95
C LEU A 227 17.61 -2.00 -9.47
N VAL A 228 18.42 -2.71 -8.68
CA VAL A 228 18.75 -2.28 -7.31
C VAL A 228 19.48 -0.93 -7.36
N GLN A 229 20.52 -0.81 -8.20
CA GLN A 229 21.29 0.43 -8.34
C GLN A 229 20.41 1.58 -8.83
N GLN A 230 19.55 1.35 -9.83
CA GLN A 230 18.60 2.36 -10.31
C GLN A 230 17.64 2.81 -9.19
N SER A 231 17.11 1.87 -8.40
CA SER A 231 16.24 2.21 -7.26
C SER A 231 16.96 3.04 -6.20
N GLU A 232 18.24 2.76 -5.93
CA GLU A 232 19.06 3.53 -4.98
C GLU A 232 19.35 4.94 -5.48
N LEU A 233 19.68 5.08 -6.77
CA LEU A 233 19.91 6.39 -7.39
C LEU A 233 18.64 7.25 -7.41
N SER A 234 17.48 6.66 -7.75
CA SER A 234 16.20 7.37 -7.71
C SER A 234 15.86 7.83 -6.29
N TRP A 235 16.07 6.97 -5.28
CA TRP A 235 15.85 7.35 -3.88
C TRP A 235 16.82 8.44 -3.41
N ALA A 236 18.10 8.35 -3.77
CA ALA A 236 19.12 9.34 -3.43
C ALA A 236 18.88 10.70 -4.10
N SER A 237 18.19 10.74 -5.24
CA SER A 237 17.84 11.98 -5.94
C SER A 237 16.74 12.80 -5.25
N LEU A 238 16.03 12.21 -4.28
CA LEU A 238 14.99 12.91 -3.53
C LEU A 238 15.60 14.02 -2.63
N PRO A 239 14.83 15.07 -2.31
CA PRO A 239 15.29 16.10 -1.38
C PRO A 239 15.71 15.54 -0.01
N SER A 240 16.73 16.15 0.61
CA SER A 240 17.31 15.70 1.88
C SER A 240 16.30 15.59 3.04
N PHE A 241 15.26 16.42 3.05
CA PHE A 241 14.20 16.36 4.05
C PHE A 241 13.38 15.05 3.99
N LEU A 242 13.41 14.32 2.86
CA LEU A 242 12.79 13.00 2.71
C LEU A 242 13.70 11.85 3.16
N HIS A 243 14.97 12.13 3.48
CA HIS A 243 15.92 11.15 4.01
C HIS A 243 16.07 11.22 5.54
N GLN A 244 15.54 12.26 6.18
CA GLN A 244 15.72 12.47 7.61
C GLN A 244 14.71 11.65 8.42
N ARG A 245 15.24 10.63 9.10
CA ARG A 245 14.52 9.94 10.16
C ARG A 245 14.53 10.81 11.42
N ASN A 246 13.45 11.55 11.63
CA ASN A 246 13.28 12.34 12.86
C ASN A 246 13.05 11.41 14.06
N ASP A 247 13.73 11.68 15.18
CA ASP A 247 13.51 10.94 16.42
C ASP A 247 12.16 11.38 17.04
N PRO A 248 11.18 10.46 17.17
CA PRO A 248 9.89 10.79 17.78
C PRO A 248 10.00 11.17 19.27
N GLU A 249 11.14 10.95 19.93
CA GLU A 249 11.37 11.31 21.34
C GLU A 249 11.85 12.76 21.55
N ALA A 250 11.99 13.56 20.48
CA ALA A 250 12.44 14.95 20.60
C ALA A 250 11.38 15.86 21.30
N PRO A 251 11.77 16.71 22.26
CA PRO A 251 10.86 17.39 23.19
C PRO A 251 10.08 18.61 22.64
N SER A 252 10.01 18.81 21.31
CA SER A 252 9.30 19.95 20.71
C SER A 252 8.31 19.48 19.66
N SER A 253 7.03 19.87 19.80
CA SER A 253 5.92 19.62 18.84
C SER A 253 5.65 18.15 18.47
N ALA A 254 5.45 17.29 19.47
CA ALA A 254 5.24 15.84 19.32
C ALA A 254 4.30 15.44 18.15
N GLY A 255 3.14 16.11 17.98
CA GLY A 255 2.18 15.74 16.92
C GLY A 255 2.67 16.00 15.49
N LEU A 256 3.46 17.04 15.26
CA LEU A 256 3.97 17.36 13.91
C LEU A 256 5.12 16.41 13.53
N LEU A 257 6.05 16.16 14.47
CA LEU A 257 7.15 15.21 14.26
C LEU A 257 6.64 13.78 14.04
N ILE A 258 5.55 13.39 14.71
CA ILE A 258 4.91 12.08 14.50
C ILE A 258 4.39 11.95 13.06
N CYS A 259 3.77 13.00 12.51
CA CYS A 259 3.28 12.99 11.13
C CYS A 259 4.43 12.88 10.12
N GLU A 260 5.51 13.66 10.31
CA GLU A 260 6.71 13.60 9.47
C GLU A 260 7.38 12.23 9.50
N HIS A 261 7.59 11.68 10.70
CA HIS A 261 8.17 10.36 10.88
C HIS A 261 7.31 9.29 10.20
N SER A 262 5.99 9.38 10.31
CA SER A 262 5.06 8.50 9.60
C SER A 262 5.16 8.61 8.08
N ILE A 263 5.30 9.82 7.53
CA ILE A 263 5.45 10.02 6.08
C ILE A 263 6.77 9.41 5.61
N TYR A 264 7.87 9.70 6.31
CA TYR A 264 9.19 9.12 6.05
C TYR A 264 9.12 7.58 6.02
N LEU A 265 8.60 6.96 7.09
CA LEU A 265 8.51 5.50 7.20
C LEU A 265 7.73 4.90 6.02
N GLN A 266 6.61 5.52 5.65
CA GLN A 266 5.78 5.02 4.56
C GLN A 266 6.45 5.18 3.17
N LEU A 267 7.23 6.23 2.94
CA LEU A 267 7.99 6.42 1.70
C LEU A 267 9.19 5.48 1.64
N HIS A 268 9.88 5.33 2.77
CA HIS A 268 11.02 4.43 2.89
C HIS A 268 10.59 2.97 2.70
N LEU A 269 9.44 2.57 3.28
CA LEU A 269 8.82 1.26 3.03
C LEU A 269 8.56 1.01 1.54
N ASP A 270 8.00 1.99 0.79
CA ASP A 270 7.79 1.85 -0.65
C ASP A 270 9.12 1.64 -1.40
N TYR A 271 10.18 2.33 -0.98
CA TYR A 271 11.52 2.22 -1.55
C TYR A 271 12.17 0.87 -1.24
N ILE A 272 12.29 0.45 0.02
CA ILE A 272 12.94 -0.82 0.38
C ILE A 272 12.15 -2.03 -0.15
N TYR A 273 10.85 -1.87 -0.36
CA TYR A 273 10.04 -2.91 -0.99
C TYR A 273 10.45 -3.22 -2.43
N ASN A 274 11.05 -2.26 -3.16
CA ASN A 274 11.65 -2.54 -4.48
C ASN A 274 12.76 -3.60 -4.36
N LYS A 275 13.66 -3.43 -3.39
CA LYS A 275 14.74 -4.40 -3.11
C LYS A 275 14.18 -5.75 -2.68
N PHE A 276 13.16 -5.75 -1.82
CA PHE A 276 12.46 -6.98 -1.45
C PHE A 276 11.92 -7.74 -2.66
N MET A 277 11.21 -7.07 -3.57
CA MET A 277 10.69 -7.71 -4.77
C MET A 277 11.81 -8.28 -5.64
N LEU A 278 12.88 -7.52 -5.86
CA LEU A 278 14.03 -7.95 -6.65
C LEU A 278 14.71 -9.20 -6.07
N TYR A 279 15.00 -9.22 -4.77
CA TYR A 279 15.59 -10.40 -4.12
C TYR A 279 14.61 -11.58 -4.05
N ARG A 280 13.31 -11.33 -3.97
CA ARG A 280 12.26 -12.36 -4.05
C ARG A 280 12.20 -12.98 -5.44
N ILE A 281 12.25 -12.17 -6.51
CA ILE A 281 12.29 -12.64 -7.91
C ILE A 281 13.52 -13.53 -8.11
N LEU A 282 14.70 -13.06 -7.68
CA LEU A 282 15.95 -13.81 -7.77
C LEU A 282 15.84 -15.15 -7.04
N SER A 283 15.33 -15.13 -5.81
CA SER A 283 15.23 -16.33 -4.99
C SER A 283 14.25 -17.36 -5.57
N LYS A 284 13.09 -16.90 -6.07
CA LYS A 284 12.08 -17.77 -6.68
C LYS A 284 12.54 -18.39 -8.00
N ARG A 285 13.12 -17.60 -8.90
CA ARG A 285 13.47 -18.06 -10.25
C ARG A 285 14.72 -18.93 -10.28
N LEU A 286 15.67 -18.70 -9.37
CA LEU A 286 16.88 -19.51 -9.28
C LEU A 286 16.76 -20.66 -8.28
N ASN A 287 15.66 -20.70 -7.51
CA ASN A 287 15.49 -21.62 -6.38
C ASN A 287 16.65 -21.53 -5.36
N ILE A 288 17.15 -20.31 -5.13
CA ILE A 288 18.25 -20.01 -4.19
C ILE A 288 17.72 -19.09 -3.12
N TRP A 289 17.76 -19.50 -1.86
CA TRP A 289 17.32 -18.66 -0.77
C TRP A 289 18.34 -17.54 -0.47
N SER A 290 17.99 -16.29 -0.75
CA SER A 290 18.89 -15.14 -0.57
C SER A 290 18.93 -14.66 0.90
N PRO A 291 20.13 -14.54 1.51
CA PRO A 291 20.29 -13.86 2.80
C PRO A 291 19.84 -12.39 2.76
N ASP A 292 20.00 -11.71 1.62
CA ASP A 292 19.58 -10.32 1.45
C ASP A 292 18.05 -10.18 1.46
N LEU A 293 17.32 -11.19 0.97
CA LEU A 293 15.86 -11.26 1.08
C LEU A 293 15.42 -11.33 2.55
N VAL A 294 16.11 -12.12 3.37
CA VAL A 294 15.84 -12.20 4.82
C VAL A 294 16.16 -10.87 5.49
N LYS A 295 17.31 -10.26 5.17
CA LYS A 295 17.75 -8.99 5.75
C LYS A 295 16.75 -7.86 5.46
N VAL A 296 16.36 -7.67 4.20
CA VAL A 296 15.38 -6.64 3.82
C VAL A 296 14.00 -6.92 4.42
N SER A 297 13.62 -8.19 4.61
CA SER A 297 12.36 -8.54 5.28
C SER A 297 12.38 -8.17 6.77
N GLN A 298 13.52 -8.33 7.46
CA GLN A 298 13.68 -7.89 8.84
C GLN A 298 13.58 -6.36 8.96
N GLU A 299 14.22 -5.64 8.05
CA GLU A 299 14.17 -4.18 7.99
C GLU A 299 12.74 -3.69 7.75
N MET A 300 12.08 -4.21 6.71
CA MET A 300 10.68 -3.90 6.40
C MET A 300 9.74 -4.17 7.57
N LEU A 301 9.79 -5.37 8.17
CA LEU A 301 8.87 -5.70 9.26
C LEU A 301 9.14 -4.82 10.49
N GLY A 302 10.41 -4.51 10.76
CA GLY A 302 10.80 -3.55 11.79
C GLY A 302 10.18 -2.16 11.56
N GLU A 303 10.26 -1.65 10.33
CA GLU A 303 9.64 -0.37 9.95
C GLU A 303 8.11 -0.39 10.01
N VAL A 304 7.49 -1.49 9.59
CA VAL A 304 6.04 -1.67 9.77
C VAL A 304 5.66 -1.59 11.25
N LEU A 305 6.39 -2.27 12.14
CA LEU A 305 6.12 -2.17 13.59
C LEU A 305 6.31 -0.73 14.11
N MET A 306 7.34 -0.02 13.66
CA MET A 306 7.54 1.39 14.04
C MET A 306 6.42 2.30 13.53
N LEU A 307 5.88 2.02 12.34
CA LEU A 307 4.74 2.74 11.79
C LEU A 307 3.47 2.50 12.63
N ILE A 308 3.24 1.26 13.06
CA ILE A 308 2.16 0.89 13.98
C ILE A 308 2.32 1.64 15.32
N ASP A 309 3.51 1.60 15.92
CA ASP A 309 3.76 2.26 17.20
C ASP A 309 3.57 3.79 17.10
N THR A 310 4.01 4.39 15.99
CA THR A 310 3.83 5.83 15.70
C THR A 310 2.36 6.18 15.62
N ARG A 311 1.55 5.34 14.97
CA ARG A 311 0.09 5.50 14.89
C ARG A 311 -0.58 5.35 16.26
N VAL A 312 -0.20 4.35 17.04
CA VAL A 312 -0.74 4.13 18.39
C VAL A 312 -0.42 5.33 19.30
N ARG A 313 0.77 5.94 19.15
CA ARG A 313 1.13 7.19 19.85
C ARG A 313 0.29 8.38 19.41
N ASP A 314 0.08 8.56 18.11
CA ASP A 314 -0.77 9.62 17.56
C ASP A 314 -2.20 9.55 18.14
N MET A 315 -2.76 8.33 18.20
CA MET A 315 -4.08 8.07 18.80
C MET A 315 -4.13 8.43 20.30
N LYS A 316 -3.07 8.16 21.06
CA LYS A 316 -3.01 8.43 22.51
C LYS A 316 -2.85 9.91 22.85
N LEU A 317 -2.24 10.71 21.98
CA LEU A 317 -2.01 12.14 22.17
C LEU A 317 -3.23 13.00 21.79
N ALA A 318 -4.24 12.40 21.13
CA ALA A 318 -5.39 13.10 20.57
C ALA A 318 -6.80 12.85 21.20
N PRO A 319 -7.00 12.21 22.38
CA PRO A 319 -8.35 11.90 22.85
C PRO A 319 -9.19 13.15 23.21
N ASP A 320 -8.58 14.21 23.76
CA ASP A 320 -9.33 15.36 24.33
C ASP A 320 -9.45 16.56 23.38
N LEU A 321 -8.74 16.55 22.25
CA LEU A 321 -8.76 17.60 21.22
C LEU A 321 -9.30 17.09 19.88
N SER A 322 -9.84 15.87 19.85
CA SER A 322 -10.32 15.18 18.65
C SER A 322 -11.27 16.07 17.84
N TRP A 323 -12.18 16.84 18.45
CA TRP A 323 -13.06 17.73 17.68
C TRP A 323 -12.42 19.06 17.23
N VAL A 324 -11.49 19.67 17.99
CA VAL A 324 -10.88 20.96 17.62
C VAL A 324 -9.80 20.76 16.55
N VAL A 325 -9.03 19.68 16.67
CA VAL A 325 -8.06 19.24 15.66
C VAL A 325 -8.81 18.68 14.46
N SER A 326 -9.89 17.90 14.63
CA SER A 326 -10.73 17.50 13.50
C SER A 326 -11.36 18.70 12.83
N THR A 327 -11.87 19.72 13.52
CA THR A 327 -12.46 20.88 12.83
C THR A 327 -11.40 21.73 12.13
N ARG A 328 -10.22 21.92 12.73
CA ARG A 328 -9.13 22.69 12.10
C ARG A 328 -8.50 21.96 10.90
N ILE A 329 -8.46 20.62 10.92
CA ILE A 329 -7.90 19.78 9.84
C ILE A 329 -8.95 19.41 8.80
N PHE A 330 -10.21 19.26 9.18
CA PHE A 330 -11.32 19.03 8.26
C PHE A 330 -11.61 20.27 7.40
N PHE A 331 -11.32 21.49 7.90
CA PHE A 331 -11.41 22.72 7.11
C PHE A 331 -10.10 23.23 6.49
N GLN A 332 -8.91 22.84 6.99
CA GLN A 332 -7.61 23.21 6.35
C GLN A 332 -7.02 22.13 5.44
N THR A 333 -7.45 20.87 5.56
CA THR A 333 -6.98 19.76 4.75
C THR A 333 -8.15 18.80 4.47
N ASN A 334 -8.98 19.14 3.49
CA ASN A 334 -10.30 18.54 3.20
C ASN A 334 -10.36 17.01 2.95
N ALA A 335 -9.29 16.23 3.13
CA ALA A 335 -9.31 14.77 3.05
C ALA A 335 -8.04 14.07 3.59
N SER A 336 -7.03 14.79 4.09
CA SER A 336 -5.66 14.27 4.14
C SER A 336 -5.42 13.26 5.28
N LYS A 337 -5.87 13.53 6.51
CA LYS A 337 -5.53 12.66 7.65
C LYS A 337 -6.15 11.28 7.56
N ASP A 338 -7.43 11.16 7.22
CA ASP A 338 -8.10 9.86 7.14
C ASP A 338 -7.59 9.02 5.96
N LEU A 339 -7.32 9.67 4.81
CA LEU A 339 -6.70 9.01 3.65
C LEU A 339 -5.28 8.54 3.95
N LEU A 340 -4.46 9.36 4.61
CA LEU A 340 -3.12 8.97 5.07
C LEU A 340 -3.21 7.82 6.07
N THR A 341 -4.15 7.89 7.00
CA THR A 341 -4.42 6.87 8.02
C THR A 341 -4.77 5.53 7.40
N GLN A 342 -5.44 5.51 6.25
CA GLN A 342 -5.75 4.27 5.55
C GLN A 342 -4.67 3.81 4.59
N ALA A 343 -3.98 4.74 3.91
CA ALA A 343 -2.77 4.43 3.17
C ALA A 343 -1.76 3.72 4.10
N GLN A 344 -1.63 4.18 5.35
CA GLN A 344 -0.85 3.49 6.38
C GLN A 344 -1.35 2.06 6.64
N LYS A 345 -2.65 1.86 6.87
CA LYS A 345 -3.19 0.50 7.13
C LYS A 345 -2.96 -0.44 5.95
N SER A 346 -3.27 0.01 4.74
CA SER A 346 -3.01 -0.76 3.51
C SER A 346 -1.53 -1.09 3.37
N LYS A 347 -0.62 -0.14 3.63
CA LYS A 347 0.83 -0.38 3.64
C LYS A 347 1.29 -1.35 4.73
N ILE A 348 0.71 -1.26 5.94
CA ILE A 348 1.04 -2.17 7.05
C ILE A 348 0.63 -3.60 6.73
N SER A 349 -0.58 -3.79 6.17
CA SER A 349 -1.00 -5.09 5.65
C SER A 349 -0.08 -5.52 4.51
N PHE A 350 0.08 -4.71 3.48
CA PHE A 350 0.79 -5.10 2.27
C PHE A 350 2.27 -5.44 2.49
N PHE A 351 3.03 -4.55 3.14
CA PHE A 351 4.46 -4.74 3.40
C PHE A 351 4.72 -5.67 4.58
N GLY A 352 3.89 -5.58 5.62
CA GLY A 352 4.01 -6.38 6.83
C GLY A 352 3.73 -7.86 6.58
N LEU A 353 2.65 -8.20 5.87
CA LEU A 353 2.31 -9.59 5.56
C LEU A 353 3.44 -10.29 4.77
N SER A 354 4.07 -9.55 3.86
CA SER A 354 5.00 -10.11 2.88
C SER A 354 6.39 -10.32 3.44
N SER A 355 6.85 -9.37 4.24
CA SER A 355 8.05 -9.51 5.05
C SER A 355 7.87 -10.58 6.14
N ALA A 356 6.73 -10.60 6.83
CA ALA A 356 6.40 -11.65 7.80
C ALA A 356 6.38 -13.04 7.16
N GLY A 357 5.81 -13.18 5.96
CA GLY A 357 5.81 -14.45 5.22
C GLY A 357 7.21 -15.00 4.95
N VAL A 358 8.13 -14.17 4.45
CA VAL A 358 9.53 -14.57 4.22
C VAL A 358 10.22 -14.97 5.54
N LEU A 359 10.02 -14.19 6.60
CA LEU A 359 10.62 -14.49 7.90
C LEU A 359 10.05 -15.76 8.53
N SER A 360 8.76 -16.01 8.37
CA SER A 360 8.10 -17.26 8.74
C SER A 360 8.69 -18.45 7.98
N ILE A 361 8.87 -18.35 6.66
CA ILE A 361 9.51 -19.40 5.85
C ILE A 361 10.94 -19.66 6.32
N GLU A 362 11.74 -18.62 6.53
CA GLU A 362 13.13 -18.77 7.00
C GLU A 362 13.19 -19.40 8.39
N LEU A 363 12.25 -19.06 9.27
CA LEU A 363 12.16 -19.60 10.62
C LEU A 363 11.85 -21.11 10.59
N VAL A 364 10.87 -21.52 9.77
CA VAL A 364 10.53 -22.94 9.55
C VAL A 364 11.71 -23.68 8.90
N ARG A 365 12.35 -23.11 7.87
CA ARG A 365 13.50 -23.71 7.17
C ARG A 365 14.62 -24.05 8.15
N ARG A 366 14.96 -23.12 9.04
CA ARG A 366 15.99 -23.34 10.06
C ARG A 366 15.55 -24.35 11.11
N ALA A 367 14.30 -24.29 11.59
CA ALA A 367 13.80 -25.26 12.56
C ALA A 367 13.77 -26.70 12.00
N SER A 368 13.46 -26.87 10.72
CA SER A 368 13.45 -28.17 10.04
C SER A 368 14.85 -28.73 9.80
N ASN A 369 15.84 -27.88 9.50
CA ASN A 369 17.22 -28.27 9.20
C ASN A 369 18.11 -28.53 10.43
N VAL A 370 17.61 -28.37 11.66
CA VAL A 370 18.34 -28.71 12.90
C VAL A 370 18.66 -30.21 13.00
N ASN A 371 18.06 -31.07 12.16
CA ASN A 371 18.19 -32.53 12.23
C ASN A 371 19.16 -33.17 11.22
N ILE A 372 19.94 -32.40 10.45
CA ILE A 372 20.93 -32.96 9.51
C ILE A 372 22.33 -32.68 10.07
N ASP A 373 23.07 -33.76 10.32
CA ASP A 373 24.32 -33.85 11.08
C ASP A 373 25.29 -32.66 10.95
N ASP A 374 25.85 -32.35 12.12
CA ASP A 374 26.75 -31.26 12.53
C ASP A 374 28.13 -31.28 11.84
N SER A 375 28.21 -31.63 10.55
CA SER A 375 29.49 -31.80 9.87
C SER A 375 29.44 -31.68 8.34
N SER A 376 28.93 -30.56 7.81
CA SER A 376 29.52 -29.99 6.58
C SER A 376 29.08 -28.55 6.32
N VAL A 377 30.05 -27.64 6.49
CA VAL A 377 30.26 -26.38 5.74
C VAL A 377 29.01 -25.78 5.06
N ALA A 378 28.17 -25.12 5.84
CA ALA A 378 27.44 -23.95 5.37
C ALA A 378 27.65 -22.85 6.39
N VAL A 379 28.39 -21.81 6.02
CA VAL A 379 28.52 -20.57 6.78
C VAL A 379 27.10 -20.01 6.94
N THR A 380 26.41 -20.42 8.02
CA THR A 380 25.05 -20.02 8.28
C THR A 380 25.10 -18.57 8.73
N ALA A 381 24.72 -17.66 7.84
CA ALA A 381 24.61 -16.24 8.17
C ALA A 381 23.87 -16.09 9.51
N PRO A 382 24.38 -15.23 10.43
CA PRO A 382 23.80 -15.03 11.74
C PRO A 382 22.33 -14.64 11.60
N PHE A 383 21.45 -15.41 12.23
CA PHE A 383 20.00 -15.17 12.21
C PHE A 383 19.50 -14.98 13.64
N PRO A 384 18.97 -13.80 13.96
CA PRO A 384 18.52 -13.49 15.32
C PRO A 384 17.16 -14.15 15.57
N ARG A 385 17.16 -15.48 15.76
CA ARG A 385 15.94 -16.32 15.89
C ARG A 385 14.96 -15.77 16.91
N SER A 386 15.44 -15.45 18.11
CA SER A 386 14.60 -14.90 19.20
C SER A 386 13.96 -13.57 18.81
N ARG A 387 14.71 -12.69 18.12
CA ARG A 387 14.20 -11.41 17.63
C ARG A 387 13.13 -11.60 16.56
N VAL A 388 13.34 -12.51 15.61
CA VAL A 388 12.36 -12.80 14.55
C VAL A 388 11.07 -13.35 15.14
N ILE A 389 11.15 -14.29 16.09
CA ILE A 389 9.98 -14.79 16.83
C ILE A 389 9.23 -13.64 17.49
N GLN A 390 9.93 -12.79 18.25
CA GLN A 390 9.31 -11.65 18.94
C GLN A 390 8.61 -10.69 17.96
N VAL A 391 9.28 -10.34 16.86
CA VAL A 391 8.74 -9.43 15.85
C VAL A 391 7.50 -10.02 15.17
N LEU A 392 7.52 -11.32 14.82
CA LEU A 392 6.36 -12.02 14.25
C LEU A 392 5.20 -12.11 15.25
N SER A 393 5.47 -12.40 16.53
CA SER A 393 4.44 -12.42 17.58
C SER A 393 3.79 -11.05 17.75
N ASN A 394 4.60 -9.98 17.80
CA ASN A 394 4.08 -8.60 17.88
C ASN A 394 3.22 -8.27 16.67
N PHE A 395 3.69 -8.60 15.46
CA PHE A 395 2.94 -8.34 14.25
C PHE A 395 1.61 -9.11 14.19
N ALA A 396 1.61 -10.40 14.55
CA ALA A 396 0.38 -11.20 14.65
C ALA A 396 -0.62 -10.62 15.68
N SER A 397 -0.12 -10.07 16.79
CA SER A 397 -0.95 -9.36 17.76
C SER A 397 -1.56 -8.08 17.16
N TYR A 398 -0.79 -7.33 16.37
CA TYR A 398 -1.29 -6.11 15.72
C TYR A 398 -2.32 -6.40 14.62
N LEU A 399 -2.14 -7.47 13.83
CA LEU A 399 -3.11 -7.89 12.80
C LEU A 399 -4.52 -8.17 13.37
N GLN A 400 -4.63 -8.47 14.67
CA GLN A 400 -5.91 -8.64 15.33
C GLN A 400 -6.74 -7.35 15.39
N THR A 401 -6.09 -6.20 15.52
CA THR A 401 -6.76 -4.95 15.89
C THR A 401 -6.58 -3.84 14.85
N ILE A 402 -5.54 -3.91 14.01
CA ILE A 402 -5.21 -2.81 13.12
C ILE A 402 -6.17 -2.68 11.93
N VAL A 403 -6.62 -3.81 11.39
CA VAL A 403 -7.67 -3.89 10.37
C VAL A 403 -8.96 -4.36 11.03
N GLN A 404 -10.01 -3.57 10.90
CA GLN A 404 -11.31 -3.77 11.51
C GLN A 404 -12.19 -4.67 10.62
N PRO A 405 -13.17 -5.40 11.18
CA PRO A 405 -14.01 -6.36 10.43
C PRO A 405 -14.77 -5.79 9.23
N HIS A 406 -14.98 -4.47 9.17
CA HIS A 406 -15.69 -3.81 8.07
C HIS A 406 -14.77 -3.32 6.95
N GLU A 407 -13.44 -3.41 7.11
CA GLU A 407 -12.47 -2.94 6.13
C GLU A 407 -12.16 -4.04 5.10
N GLY A 408 -11.98 -3.65 3.84
CA GLY A 408 -11.84 -4.59 2.72
C GLY A 408 -10.68 -5.60 2.82
N ASN A 409 -9.59 -5.25 3.52
CA ASN A 409 -8.42 -6.12 3.70
C ASN A 409 -8.46 -6.94 5.01
N TYR A 410 -9.61 -7.01 5.70
CA TYR A 410 -9.72 -7.72 6.98
C TYR A 410 -9.41 -9.22 6.86
N ASP A 411 -10.04 -9.89 5.90
CA ASP A 411 -9.96 -11.36 5.77
C ASP A 411 -8.53 -11.83 5.49
N ILE A 412 -7.82 -11.15 4.59
CA ILE A 412 -6.41 -11.47 4.28
C ILE A 412 -5.50 -11.26 5.50
N CYS A 413 -5.75 -10.23 6.31
CA CYS A 413 -5.00 -9.98 7.53
C CYS A 413 -5.25 -11.04 8.60
N GLN A 414 -6.51 -11.50 8.77
CA GLN A 414 -6.83 -12.55 9.74
C GLN A 414 -6.27 -13.91 9.30
N GLN A 415 -6.33 -14.24 8.00
CA GLN A 415 -5.72 -15.45 7.47
C GLN A 415 -4.20 -15.46 7.69
N ALA A 416 -3.55 -14.33 7.47
CA ALA A 416 -2.12 -14.22 7.68
C ALA A 416 -1.73 -14.29 9.16
N ARG A 417 -2.50 -13.64 10.03
CA ARG A 417 -2.34 -13.75 11.49
C ARG A 417 -2.39 -15.20 11.95
N GLU A 418 -3.40 -15.94 11.51
CA GLU A 418 -3.57 -17.35 11.87
C GLU A 418 -2.40 -18.21 11.40
N THR A 419 -1.92 -17.97 10.18
CA THR A 419 -0.77 -18.70 9.64
C THR A 419 0.53 -18.37 10.37
N ILE A 420 0.77 -17.10 10.71
CA ILE A 420 1.93 -16.70 11.52
C ILE A 420 1.88 -17.40 12.89
N ARG A 421 0.70 -17.49 13.52
CA ARG A 421 0.53 -18.21 14.79
C ARG A 421 0.90 -19.68 14.67
N ARG A 422 0.41 -20.37 13.63
CA ARG A 422 0.78 -21.79 13.38
C ARG A 422 2.28 -21.97 13.19
N VAL A 423 2.94 -21.04 12.49
CA VAL A 423 4.41 -21.07 12.34
C VAL A 423 5.10 -20.90 13.68
N LEU A 424 4.64 -19.97 14.52
CA LEU A 424 5.18 -19.76 15.86
C LEU A 424 4.97 -21.01 16.74
N ASP A 425 3.78 -21.61 16.71
CA ASP A 425 3.46 -22.83 17.47
C ASP A 425 4.36 -24.00 17.02
N PHE A 426 4.55 -24.19 15.70
CA PHE A 426 5.44 -25.21 15.16
C PHE A 426 6.90 -25.03 15.62
N VAL A 427 7.39 -23.79 15.65
CA VAL A 427 8.79 -23.49 15.97
C VAL A 427 9.06 -23.48 17.49
N LEU A 428 8.03 -23.32 18.32
CA LEU A 428 8.13 -23.26 19.78
C LEU A 428 7.78 -24.60 20.46
N THR A 429 7.11 -25.52 19.77
CA THR A 429 6.76 -26.84 20.30
C THR A 429 7.88 -27.87 20.05
N ASP A 430 8.33 -28.55 21.11
CA ASP A 430 9.31 -29.65 21.04
C ASP A 430 8.61 -31.01 20.78
N ASP A 431 7.70 -31.11 19.82
CA ASP A 431 7.06 -32.41 19.55
C ASP A 431 7.99 -33.32 18.72
N PRO A 432 8.21 -34.59 19.13
CA PRO A 432 9.04 -35.52 18.39
C PRO A 432 8.40 -35.78 17.02
N LYS A 433 9.11 -35.40 15.95
CA LYS A 433 8.73 -35.76 14.58
C LYS A 433 8.61 -37.29 14.52
N PRO A 434 7.45 -37.87 14.17
CA PRO A 434 7.33 -39.32 14.11
C PRO A 434 8.28 -39.86 13.04
N ASP A 435 9.08 -40.85 13.43
CA ASP A 435 9.92 -41.62 12.53
C ASP A 435 9.11 -42.08 11.33
N THR A 436 9.73 -41.99 10.14
CA THR A 436 9.24 -42.45 8.84
C THR A 436 8.54 -43.81 8.96
N ILE A 437 7.21 -43.82 9.10
CA ILE A 437 6.45 -45.08 9.07
C ILE A 437 6.32 -45.50 7.62
N THR A 438 7.04 -46.58 7.32
CA THR A 438 6.93 -47.47 6.17
C THR A 438 5.50 -47.62 5.65
N SER A 439 5.39 -47.48 4.32
CA SER A 439 4.28 -47.86 3.43
C SER A 439 3.21 -48.78 4.03
N HIS A 440 2.00 -48.28 4.26
CA HIS A 440 0.75 -49.01 4.03
C HIS A 440 -0.40 -48.01 3.83
N SER A 441 -1.06 -48.05 2.67
CA SER A 441 -2.38 -47.44 2.46
C SER A 441 -3.44 -48.23 3.24
N PRO A 442 -4.48 -47.58 3.79
CA PRO A 442 -5.74 -47.51 3.03
C PRO A 442 -6.61 -46.24 3.21
N SER A 443 -7.29 -45.86 2.11
CA SER A 443 -8.69 -45.43 1.96
C SER A 443 -9.36 -44.50 3.00
N ASN A 444 -9.80 -43.34 2.50
CA ASN A 444 -10.94 -42.51 2.94
C ASN A 444 -11.07 -42.28 4.46
N ALA A 445 -10.29 -41.33 4.95
CA ALA A 445 -10.61 -40.54 6.14
C ALA A 445 -10.17 -39.09 5.85
N GLU A 446 -10.91 -38.13 6.40
CA GLU A 446 -10.53 -36.71 6.45
C GLU A 446 -9.04 -36.58 6.79
N LEU A 447 -8.30 -35.71 6.07
CA LEU A 447 -6.89 -35.48 6.33
C LEU A 447 -6.70 -35.27 7.83
N PRO A 448 -5.88 -36.08 8.53
CA PRO A 448 -5.52 -35.80 9.90
C PRO A 448 -4.82 -34.43 9.95
N ASP A 449 -4.77 -33.80 11.14
CA ASP A 449 -3.90 -32.66 11.50
C ASP A 449 -2.37 -32.96 11.34
N ALA A 450 -2.02 -33.86 10.42
CA ALA A 450 -0.69 -34.36 10.17
C ALA A 450 0.14 -33.30 9.41
N ILE A 451 1.02 -32.66 10.19
CA ILE A 451 2.34 -32.15 9.81
C ILE A 451 2.30 -31.26 8.55
N LEU A 452 2.09 -29.97 8.80
CA LEU A 452 2.38 -28.92 7.82
C LEU A 452 3.89 -28.93 7.52
N ASP A 453 4.30 -29.60 6.45
CA ASP A 453 5.69 -29.62 5.98
C ASP A 453 6.11 -28.24 5.46
N TYR A 454 7.42 -27.98 5.36
CA TYR A 454 8.02 -26.78 4.78
C TYR A 454 7.36 -26.39 3.44
N ASN A 455 7.00 -27.37 2.62
CA ASN A 455 6.31 -27.18 1.34
C ASN A 455 4.90 -26.59 1.48
N TYR A 456 4.15 -26.93 2.54
CA TYR A 456 2.86 -26.31 2.84
C TYR A 456 3.02 -24.82 3.12
N TYR A 457 3.99 -24.47 3.97
CA TYR A 457 4.24 -23.08 4.34
C TYR A 457 4.78 -22.27 3.17
N ILE A 458 5.68 -22.82 2.35
CA ILE A 458 6.11 -22.19 1.10
C ILE A 458 4.89 -21.85 0.24
N THR A 459 4.03 -22.82 -0.04
CA THR A 459 2.87 -22.62 -0.93
C THR A 459 1.88 -21.60 -0.36
N HIS A 460 1.56 -21.67 0.93
CA HIS A 460 0.57 -20.79 1.56
C HIS A 460 1.09 -19.38 1.85
N LEU A 461 2.38 -19.24 2.19
CA LEU A 461 3.03 -17.95 2.48
C LEU A 461 3.52 -17.26 1.20
N ASP A 462 3.85 -18.02 0.14
CA ASP A 462 4.25 -17.42 -1.14
C ASP A 462 3.11 -16.75 -1.89
N ASN A 463 1.88 -17.18 -1.64
CA ASN A 463 0.65 -16.65 -2.20
C ASN A 463 0.22 -15.31 -1.58
N TRP A 464 0.90 -14.85 -0.53
CA TRP A 464 0.56 -13.60 0.15
C TRP A 464 0.95 -12.33 -0.60
N GLN A 465 1.58 -12.47 -1.77
CA GLN A 465 1.91 -11.29 -2.56
C GLN A 465 1.81 -11.37 -4.07
N PHE A 466 1.33 -12.48 -4.63
CA PHE A 466 1.11 -12.58 -6.06
C PHE A 466 0.00 -13.60 -6.23
N GLU A 467 -1.19 -13.19 -6.70
CA GLU A 467 -2.03 -14.14 -7.42
C GLU A 467 -1.34 -14.43 -8.76
N LEU A 468 -0.22 -15.16 -8.73
CA LEU A 468 -0.01 -16.13 -9.78
C LEU A 468 -0.98 -17.25 -9.42
N GLN A 469 -2.17 -17.14 -9.99
CA GLN A 469 -3.11 -18.23 -10.13
C GLN A 469 -2.34 -19.54 -10.32
N ASP A 470 -2.58 -20.53 -9.46
CA ASP A 470 -2.15 -21.93 -9.62
C ASP A 470 -2.72 -22.60 -10.91
N THR A 471 -3.27 -21.85 -11.86
CA THR A 471 -3.93 -22.37 -13.07
C THR A 471 -3.00 -22.56 -14.26
N LEU A 472 -1.79 -23.07 -14.03
CA LEU A 472 -1.01 -23.74 -15.09
C LEU A 472 -0.61 -25.18 -14.73
N GLN A 473 -1.30 -25.80 -13.76
CA GLN A 473 -1.26 -27.26 -13.58
C GLN A 473 -2.58 -27.90 -13.99
N MET A 474 -2.86 -27.87 -15.29
CA MET A 474 -3.78 -28.82 -15.92
C MET A 474 -3.59 -28.80 -17.45
N PHE A 475 -2.39 -29.16 -17.92
CA PHE A 475 -2.16 -29.87 -19.18
C PHE A 475 -0.81 -30.59 -19.12
#